data_AF-A0A7Z9WGB1-F1
#
_entry.id   AF-A0A7Z9WGB1-F1
#
_cell.length_a   1.000
_cell.length_b   1.000
_cell.length_c   1.000
_cell.angle_alpha   90.00
_cell.angle_beta   90.00
_cell.angle_gamma   90.00
#
_symmetry.space_group_name_H-M   'P 1'
#
loop_
_entity.id
_entity.type
_entity.pdbx_description
1 polymer ?
#
loop_
_entity_poly.entity_id
_entity_poly.type
_entity_poly.pdbx_seq_one_letter_code
_entity_poly.pdbx_strand_id
1 'polypeptide(L)'
;MRQLFRREVLSLMGKTVGYLLAFYMVVKIIDTIYWAKVVAPAKGMTLSDMYGGSYGIWLLWAEIGICGIIPAIILLIPKLRDRDFWLIGACILDCIGIVINRFVFTVQTLAIPVLPFDKWFTYIPTWYEWAPMFMMIAFTALVISLSYRYLPIFPQERELNP
;
A
#
# COMPACT_ATOMS: atom_id res chain seq x y z
N MET A 1 -6.82 -26.66 7.51
CA MET A 1 -5.72 -25.76 7.11
C MET A 1 -4.66 -25.88 8.19
N ARG A 2 -3.47 -26.43 7.89
CA ARG A 2 -2.41 -26.60 8.90
C ARG A 2 -1.98 -25.23 9.42
N GLN A 3 -1.92 -25.04 10.74
CA GLN A 3 -1.42 -23.81 11.33
C GLN A 3 0.10 -23.82 11.31
N LEU A 4 0.68 -23.05 10.39
CA LEU A 4 2.14 -22.93 10.25
C LEU A 4 2.76 -22.03 11.33
N PHE A 5 1.95 -21.17 11.96
CA PHE A 5 2.40 -20.21 12.97
C PHE A 5 1.48 -20.18 14.19
N ARG A 6 2.06 -19.92 15.35
CA ARG A 6 1.30 -19.59 16.57
C ARG A 6 0.59 -18.26 16.38
N ARG A 7 -0.69 -18.20 16.77
CA ARG A 7 -1.55 -17.01 16.60
C ARG A 7 -1.02 -15.76 17.30
N GLU A 8 -0.33 -15.95 18.43
CA GLU A 8 0.38 -14.89 19.16
C GLU A 8 1.39 -14.16 18.27
N VAL A 9 2.12 -14.88 17.42
CA VAL A 9 3.13 -14.30 16.51
C VAL A 9 2.43 -13.42 15.46
N LEU A 10 1.36 -13.90 14.84
CA LEU A 10 0.59 -13.11 13.87
C LEU A 10 -0.01 -11.85 14.50
N SER A 11 -0.50 -11.95 15.74
CA SER A 11 -1.03 -10.79 16.46
C SER A 11 0.09 -9.80 16.85
N LEU A 12 1.27 -10.27 17.25
CA LEU A 12 2.45 -9.43 17.52
C LEU A 12 2.95 -8.72 16.25
N MET A 13 3.05 -9.44 15.13
CA MET A 13 3.43 -8.87 13.85
C MET A 13 2.44 -7.79 13.41
N GLY A 14 1.13 -8.09 13.42
CA GLY A 14 0.11 -7.11 13.06
C GLY A 14 0.06 -5.91 14.02
N LYS A 15 0.40 -6.09 15.31
CA LYS A 15 0.56 -4.96 16.26
C LYS A 15 1.70 -4.04 15.83
N THR A 16 2.84 -4.62 15.50
CA THR A 16 4.04 -3.88 15.10
C THR A 16 3.82 -3.14 13.79
N VAL A 17 3.25 -3.83 12.79
CA VAL A 17 2.88 -3.22 11.50
C VAL A 17 1.85 -2.11 11.71
N GLY A 18 0.83 -2.32 12.55
CA GLY A 18 -0.16 -1.29 12.87
C GLY A 18 0.43 -0.02 13.47
N TYR A 19 1.40 -0.12 14.38
CA TYR A 19 2.10 1.05 14.92
C TYR A 19 2.97 1.75 13.89
N LEU A 20 3.72 1.00 13.09
CA LEU A 20 4.56 1.57 12.03
C LEU A 20 3.70 2.28 10.97
N LEU A 21 2.60 1.66 10.56
CA LEU A 21 1.65 2.24 9.61
C LEU A 21 1.00 3.50 10.19
N ALA A 22 0.58 3.49 11.45
CA ALA A 22 0.02 4.66 12.10
C ALA A 22 1.02 5.82 12.15
N PHE A 23 2.28 5.54 12.51
CA PHE A 23 3.34 6.54 12.50
C PHE A 23 3.59 7.09 11.09
N TYR A 24 3.69 6.21 10.09
CA TYR A 24 3.83 6.59 8.68
C TYR A 24 2.67 7.51 8.24
N MET A 25 1.43 7.16 8.59
CA MET A 25 0.25 7.96 8.23
C MET A 25 0.29 9.36 8.83
N VAL A 26 0.75 9.52 10.08
CA VAL A 26 0.92 10.85 10.68
C VAL A 26 1.93 11.69 9.90
N VAL A 27 3.10 11.13 9.62
CA VAL A 27 4.15 11.82 8.84
C VAL A 27 3.63 12.17 7.44
N LYS A 28 2.92 11.24 6.79
CA LYS A 28 2.37 11.41 5.44
C LYS A 28 1.34 12.53 5.36
N ILE A 29 0.44 12.60 6.35
CA ILE A 29 -0.59 13.64 6.42
C ILE A 29 0.08 15.01 6.63
N ILE A 30 1.07 15.10 7.51
CA ILE A 30 1.82 16.35 7.73
C ILE A 30 2.52 16.79 6.45
N ASP A 31 3.22 15.88 5.77
CA ASP A 31 3.90 16.15 4.51
C ASP A 31 2.93 16.62 3.43
N THR A 32 1.77 15.98 3.33
CA THR A 32 0.73 16.34 2.34
C THR A 32 0.12 17.72 2.64
N ILE A 33 -0.10 18.05 3.92
CA ILE A 33 -0.57 19.39 4.34
C ILE A 33 0.49 20.46 4.06
N TYR A 34 1.76 20.16 4.35
CA TYR A 34 2.87 21.08 4.09
C TYR A 34 3.03 21.33 2.59
N TRP A 35 2.96 20.28 1.79
CA TRP A 35 2.97 20.39 0.33
C TRP A 35 1.80 21.25 -0.19
N ALA A 36 0.59 20.99 0.29
CA ALA A 36 -0.63 21.70 -0.06
C ALA A 36 -0.60 23.20 0.28
N LYS A 37 -0.07 23.57 1.45
CA LYS A 37 -0.13 24.94 1.97
C LYS A 37 1.10 25.79 1.69
N VAL A 38 2.26 25.16 1.52
CA VAL A 38 3.54 25.87 1.41
C VAL A 38 4.18 25.63 0.05
N VAL A 39 4.39 24.36 -0.32
CA VAL A 39 5.20 24.02 -1.50
C VAL A 39 4.47 24.33 -2.81
N ALA A 40 3.21 23.90 -2.95
CA ALA A 40 2.44 24.14 -4.16
C ALA A 40 2.20 25.65 -4.39
N PRO A 41 1.75 26.43 -3.40
CA PRO A 41 1.58 27.88 -3.56
C PRO A 41 2.90 28.62 -3.82
N ALA A 42 4.02 28.20 -3.21
CA ALA A 42 5.33 28.78 -3.48
C ALA A 42 5.78 28.59 -4.93
N LYS A 43 5.26 27.56 -5.62
CA LYS A 43 5.49 27.33 -7.05
C LYS A 43 4.39 27.91 -7.94
N GLY A 44 3.47 28.71 -7.38
CA GLY A 44 2.38 29.35 -8.11
C GLY A 44 1.27 28.41 -8.54
N MET A 45 1.21 27.19 -7.99
CA MET A 45 0.21 26.18 -8.34
C MET A 45 -0.76 25.98 -7.17
N THR A 46 -2.06 25.93 -7.45
CA THR A 46 -3.05 25.59 -6.42
C THR A 46 -3.30 24.10 -6.35
N LEU A 47 -3.83 23.64 -5.21
CA LEU A 47 -4.16 22.21 -5.01
C LEU A 47 -5.18 21.72 -6.06
N SER A 48 -6.11 22.57 -6.48
CA SER A 48 -7.04 22.28 -7.58
C SER A 48 -6.34 22.14 -8.94
N ASP A 49 -5.21 22.80 -9.16
CA ASP A 49 -4.46 22.69 -10.42
C ASP A 49 -3.64 21.39 -10.48
N MET A 50 -3.34 20.78 -9.33
CA MET A 50 -2.61 19.51 -9.21
C MET A 50 -3.49 18.27 -9.33
N TYR A 51 -4.81 18.43 -9.17
CA TYR A 51 -5.78 17.35 -9.27
C TYR A 51 -6.85 17.71 -10.30
N GLY A 52 -6.60 17.34 -11.54
CA GLY A 52 -7.49 17.60 -12.68
C GLY A 52 -7.59 16.42 -13.63
N GLY A 53 -8.51 16.49 -14.60
CA GLY A 53 -8.74 15.43 -15.58
C GLY A 53 -9.16 14.11 -14.93
N SER A 54 -8.44 13.03 -15.24
CA SER A 54 -8.68 11.67 -14.73
C SER A 54 -8.10 11.43 -13.32
N TYR A 55 -7.16 12.27 -12.85
CA TYR A 55 -6.46 12.13 -11.56
C TYR A 55 -6.98 13.14 -10.53
N GLY A 56 -8.26 13.01 -10.19
CA GLY A 56 -8.93 13.93 -9.27
C GLY A 56 -8.54 13.73 -7.80
N ILE A 57 -9.07 14.62 -6.94
CA ILE A 57 -8.86 14.63 -5.48
C ILE A 57 -9.26 13.29 -4.80
N TRP A 58 -10.04 12.47 -5.49
CA TRP A 58 -10.43 11.14 -5.04
C TRP A 58 -9.23 10.21 -4.83
N LEU A 59 -8.12 10.39 -5.56
CA LEU A 59 -6.90 9.62 -5.34
C LEU A 59 -6.30 9.89 -3.95
N LEU A 60 -6.28 11.16 -3.51
CA LEU A 60 -5.83 11.51 -2.16
C LEU A 60 -6.69 10.88 -1.08
N TRP A 61 -8.02 10.88 -1.28
CA TRP A 61 -8.95 10.24 -0.35
C TRP A 61 -8.84 8.72 -0.35
N ALA A 62 -8.64 8.11 -1.52
CA ALA A 62 -8.43 6.67 -1.65
C ALA A 62 -7.11 6.23 -0.99
N GLU A 63 -6.06 7.01 -1.17
CA GLU A 63 -4.74 6.75 -0.58
C GLU A 63 -4.76 6.96 0.94
N ILE A 64 -5.02 8.18 1.41
CA ILE A 64 -4.88 8.54 2.82
C ILE A 64 -6.05 7.98 3.64
N GLY A 65 -7.27 8.11 3.12
CA GLY A 65 -8.49 7.67 3.81
C GLY A 65 -8.63 6.16 3.77
N ILE A 66 -8.94 5.63 2.59
CA ILE A 66 -9.35 4.22 2.45
C ILE A 66 -8.17 3.28 2.65
N CYS A 67 -7.02 3.53 2.03
CA CYS A 67 -5.91 2.58 2.05
C CYS A 67 -4.85 2.86 3.12
N GLY A 68 -4.94 3.99 3.84
CA GLY A 68 -4.02 4.34 4.92
C GLY A 68 -4.67 4.24 6.31
N ILE A 69 -5.70 5.05 6.55
CA ILE A 69 -6.34 5.16 7.87
C ILE A 69 -7.13 3.88 8.22
N ILE A 70 -7.90 3.32 7.29
CA ILE A 70 -8.70 2.11 7.55
C ILE A 70 -7.82 0.91 7.96
N PRO A 71 -6.78 0.51 7.20
CA PRO A 71 -5.94 -0.62 7.61
C PRO A 71 -5.17 -0.33 8.91
N ALA A 72 -4.73 0.90 9.14
CA ALA A 72 -4.11 1.29 10.41
C ALA A 72 -5.04 1.08 11.60
N ILE A 73 -6.31 1.50 11.50
CA ILE A 73 -7.32 1.30 12.56
C ILE A 73 -7.58 -0.19 12.78
N ILE A 74 -7.74 -0.97 11.72
CA ILE A 74 -8.01 -2.42 11.81
C ILE A 74 -6.86 -3.14 12.53
N LEU A 75 -5.61 -2.80 12.23
CA LEU A 75 -4.43 -3.44 12.82
C LEU A 75 -4.15 -3.02 14.26
N LEU A 76 -4.51 -1.79 14.63
CA LEU A 76 -4.38 -1.27 16.00
C LEU A 76 -5.42 -1.88 16.94
N ILE A 77 -6.63 -2.18 16.45
CA ILE A 77 -7.69 -2.77 17.28
C ILE A 77 -7.45 -4.28 17.44
N PRO A 78 -7.14 -4.78 18.66
CA PRO A 78 -6.81 -6.19 18.86
C PRO A 78 -7.97 -7.13 18.50
N LYS A 79 -9.22 -6.71 18.76
CA LYS A 79 -10.42 -7.50 18.43
C LYS A 79 -10.59 -7.77 16.93
N LEU A 80 -10.16 -6.83 16.08
CA LEU A 80 -10.25 -6.95 14.62
C LEU A 80 -9.06 -7.75 14.09
N ARG A 81 -7.85 -7.50 14.61
CA ARG A 81 -6.66 -8.26 14.25
C ARG A 81 -6.74 -9.74 14.60
N ASP A 82 -7.45 -10.10 15.66
CA ASP A 82 -7.69 -11.49 16.04
C ASP A 82 -8.70 -12.20 15.14
N ARG A 83 -9.09 -11.65 13.99
CA ARG A 83 -9.88 -12.34 12.96
C ARG A 83 -9.09 -12.36 11.67
N ASP A 84 -8.78 -13.56 11.18
CA ASP A 84 -7.88 -13.76 10.04
C ASP A 84 -8.35 -13.01 8.78
N PHE A 85 -9.66 -12.94 8.56
CA PHE A 85 -10.25 -12.17 7.46
C PHE A 85 -9.91 -10.67 7.52
N TRP A 86 -10.01 -10.06 8.69
CA TRP A 86 -9.73 -8.63 8.88
C TRP A 86 -8.23 -8.33 8.83
N LEU A 87 -7.40 -9.23 9.38
CA LEU A 87 -5.95 -9.10 9.32
C LEU A 87 -5.46 -9.15 7.86
N ILE A 88 -5.87 -10.17 7.10
CA ILE A 88 -5.48 -10.32 5.69
C ILE A 88 -6.04 -9.17 4.85
N GLY A 89 -7.31 -8.80 5.08
CA GLY A 89 -7.94 -7.67 4.39
C GLY A 89 -7.19 -6.36 4.62
N ALA A 90 -6.77 -6.08 5.86
CA ALA A 90 -5.98 -4.89 6.17
C ALA A 90 -4.60 -4.92 5.49
N CYS A 91 -3.91 -6.06 5.46
CA CYS A 91 -2.62 -6.18 4.77
C CYS A 91 -2.74 -5.97 3.26
N ILE A 92 -3.78 -6.54 2.63
CA ILE A 92 -4.02 -6.35 1.19
C ILE A 92 -4.33 -4.87 0.89
N LEU A 93 -5.17 -4.27 1.72
CA LEU A 93 -5.56 -2.87 1.58
C LEU A 93 -4.36 -1.92 1.75
N ASP A 94 -3.47 -2.20 2.70
CA ASP A 94 -2.22 -1.47 2.90
C ASP A 94 -1.28 -1.61 1.68
N CYS A 95 -1.10 -2.82 1.16
CA CYS A 95 -0.33 -3.05 -0.07
C CYS A 95 -0.90 -2.26 -1.27
N ILE A 96 -2.24 -2.21 -1.42
CA ILE A 96 -2.90 -1.41 -2.45
C ILE A 96 -2.62 0.08 -2.21
N GLY A 97 -2.68 0.55 -0.96
CA GLY A 97 -2.34 1.92 -0.58
C GLY A 97 -0.92 2.32 -0.96
N ILE A 98 0.05 1.43 -0.74
CA ILE A 98 1.45 1.65 -1.15
C ILE A 98 1.56 1.78 -2.67
N VAL A 99 0.86 0.94 -3.43
CA VAL A 99 0.85 1.00 -4.90
C VAL A 99 0.22 2.31 -5.39
N ILE A 100 -0.91 2.72 -4.80
CA ILE A 100 -1.56 4.00 -5.12
C ILE A 100 -0.64 5.17 -4.77
N ASN A 101 -0.02 5.16 -3.59
CA ASN A 101 0.95 6.18 -3.22
C ASN A 101 2.07 6.28 -4.26
N ARG A 102 2.66 5.15 -4.65
CA ARG A 102 3.73 5.16 -5.65
C ARG A 102 3.24 5.69 -7.00
N PHE A 103 2.03 5.30 -7.41
CA PHE A 103 1.41 5.75 -8.65
C PHE A 103 1.12 7.26 -8.66
N VAL A 104 0.60 7.82 -7.57
CA VAL A 104 0.40 9.27 -7.41
C VAL A 104 1.72 10.02 -7.55
N PHE A 105 2.78 9.54 -6.89
CA PHE A 105 4.07 10.22 -6.94
C PHE A 105 4.76 10.17 -8.30
N THR A 106 4.53 9.12 -9.09
CA THR A 106 5.22 8.96 -10.38
C THR A 106 4.35 9.33 -11.58
N VAL A 107 3.13 8.82 -11.68
CA VAL A 107 2.29 8.99 -12.88
C VAL A 107 1.56 10.31 -12.84
N GLN A 108 0.91 10.63 -11.71
CA GLN A 108 0.15 11.88 -11.62
C GLN A 108 1.07 13.10 -11.74
N THR A 109 2.25 13.07 -11.11
CA THR A 109 3.21 14.19 -11.20
C THR A 109 3.72 14.46 -12.61
N LEU A 110 3.79 13.43 -13.47
CA LEU A 110 4.15 13.55 -14.88
C LEU A 110 2.97 13.95 -15.77
N ALA A 111 1.74 13.68 -15.34
CA ALA A 111 0.51 13.98 -16.09
C ALA A 111 0.07 15.45 -15.98
N ILE A 112 0.62 16.20 -15.01
CA ILE A 112 0.30 17.61 -14.79
C ILE A 112 0.86 18.46 -15.93
N PRO A 113 0.03 19.27 -16.61
CA PRO A 113 0.50 20.13 -17.68
C PRO A 113 1.39 21.24 -17.12
N VAL A 114 2.65 21.29 -17.58
CA VAL A 114 3.62 22.33 -17.20
C VAL A 114 3.61 23.54 -18.14
N LEU A 115 2.96 23.40 -19.29
CA LEU A 115 2.82 24.44 -20.32
C LEU A 115 1.34 24.81 -20.50
N PRO A 116 1.01 26.08 -20.77
CA PRO A 116 -0.37 26.56 -20.84
C PRO A 116 -1.21 25.99 -21.99
N PHE A 117 -0.56 25.35 -22.97
CA PHE A 117 -1.21 24.69 -24.10
C PHE A 117 -1.27 23.16 -23.98
N ASP A 118 -0.73 22.61 -22.89
CA ASP A 118 -0.67 21.17 -22.70
C ASP A 118 -1.93 20.65 -22.01
N LYS A 119 -2.29 19.40 -22.30
CA LYS A 119 -3.48 18.75 -21.75
C LYS A 119 -3.08 17.68 -20.76
N TRP A 120 -4.01 17.32 -19.88
CA TRP A 120 -3.85 16.19 -18.98
C TRP A 120 -3.67 14.89 -19.76
N PHE A 121 -2.52 14.24 -19.59
CA PHE A 121 -2.29 12.92 -20.14
C PHE A 121 -2.82 11.85 -19.21
N THR A 122 -3.64 10.94 -19.73
CA THR A 122 -4.10 9.77 -18.98
C THR A 122 -3.27 8.57 -19.36
N TYR A 123 -2.61 7.97 -18.38
CA TYR A 123 -1.85 6.76 -18.54
C TYR A 123 -2.75 5.54 -18.31
N ILE A 124 -2.86 4.70 -19.35
CA ILE A 124 -3.57 3.42 -19.31
C ILE A 124 -2.53 2.34 -19.60
N PRO A 125 -2.16 1.52 -18.61
CA PRO A 125 -1.10 0.53 -18.78
C PRO A 125 -1.49 -0.52 -19.81
N THR A 126 -0.56 -0.85 -20.69
CA THR A 126 -0.76 -1.90 -21.70
C THR A 126 -0.61 -3.29 -21.08
N TRP A 127 -1.11 -4.32 -21.77
CA TRP A 127 -0.97 -5.72 -21.31
C TRP A 127 0.50 -6.14 -21.11
N TYR A 128 1.42 -5.57 -21.91
CA TYR A 128 2.85 -5.83 -21.80
C TYR A 128 3.48 -5.25 -20.53
N GLU A 129 2.86 -4.24 -19.91
CA GLU A 129 3.31 -3.69 -18.63
C GLU A 129 2.76 -4.49 -17.44
N TRP A 130 1.58 -5.11 -17.60
CA TRP A 130 1.02 -6.02 -16.61
C TRP A 130 1.78 -7.36 -16.54
N ALA A 131 2.22 -7.88 -17.68
CA ALA A 131 2.94 -9.16 -17.77
C ALA A 131 4.15 -9.29 -16.82
N PRO A 132 5.12 -8.35 -16.78
CA PRO A 132 6.27 -8.45 -15.87
C PRO A 132 5.85 -8.36 -14.39
N MET A 133 4.78 -7.64 -14.07
CA MET A 133 4.25 -7.58 -12.69
C MET A 133 3.80 -8.96 -12.21
N PHE A 134 3.00 -9.66 -13.02
CA PHE A 134 2.57 -11.02 -12.69
C PHE A 134 3.72 -12.03 -12.72
N MET A 135 4.67 -11.87 -13.64
CA MET A 135 5.86 -12.72 -13.71
C MET A 135 6.71 -12.60 -12.43
N MET A 136 6.86 -11.39 -11.88
CA MET A 136 7.59 -11.18 -10.62
C MET A 136 6.90 -11.83 -9.42
N ILE A 137 5.57 -11.73 -9.35
CA ILE A 137 4.78 -12.41 -8.30
C ILE A 137 4.91 -13.93 -8.43
N ALA A 138 4.77 -14.47 -9.65
CA ALA A 138 4.90 -15.89 -9.93
C ALA A 138 6.32 -16.40 -9.60
N PHE A 139 7.34 -15.63 -9.94
CA PHE A 139 8.74 -15.95 -9.62
C PHE A 139 8.97 -15.97 -8.10
N THR A 140 8.42 -15.00 -7.37
CA THR A 140 8.50 -14.95 -5.90
C THR A 140 7.80 -16.17 -5.29
N ALA A 141 6.61 -16.52 -5.76
CA ALA A 141 5.89 -17.71 -5.31
C ALA A 141 6.66 -19.00 -5.61
N LEU A 142 7.31 -19.10 -6.78
CA LEU A 142 8.16 -20.22 -7.15
C LEU A 142 9.35 -20.36 -6.19
N VAL A 143 10.06 -19.26 -5.92
CA VAL A 143 11.20 -19.26 -4.99
C VAL A 143 10.78 -19.65 -3.58
N ILE A 144 9.64 -19.15 -3.10
CA ILE A 144 9.08 -19.54 -1.79
C ILE A 144 8.73 -21.03 -1.77
N SER A 145 8.08 -21.54 -2.82
CA SER A 145 7.72 -22.96 -2.96
C SER A 145 8.96 -23.87 -2.97
N LEU A 146 10.00 -23.48 -3.71
CA LEU A 146 11.28 -24.19 -3.76
C LEU A 146 11.95 -24.19 -2.38
N SER A 147 11.97 -23.03 -1.71
CA SER A 147 12.55 -22.89 -0.38
C SER A 147 11.84 -23.78 0.63
N TYR A 148 10.51 -23.87 0.58
CA TYR A 148 9.73 -24.75 1.46
C TYR A 148 10.03 -26.23 1.22
N ARG A 149 10.37 -26.61 -0.02
CA ARG A 149 10.69 -27.99 -0.38
C ARG A 149 12.09 -28.42 0.07
N TYR A 150 13.08 -27.54 -0.03
CA TYR A 150 14.49 -27.90 0.18
C TYR A 150 15.09 -27.39 1.49
N LEU A 151 14.50 -26.38 2.13
CA LEU A 151 15.01 -25.81 3.39
C LEU A 151 14.01 -26.00 4.53
N PRO A 152 14.49 -26.30 5.76
CA PRO A 152 13.64 -26.33 6.95
C PRO A 152 13.31 -24.88 7.38
N ILE A 153 12.28 -24.29 6.77
CA ILE A 153 11.86 -22.90 7.05
C ILE A 153 11.21 -22.78 8.44
N PHE A 154 10.48 -23.81 8.89
CA PHE A 154 9.74 -23.78 10.13
C PHE A 154 10.19 -24.87 11.10
N PRO A 155 11.03 -24.54 12.09
CA PRO A 155 11.44 -25.48 13.12
C PRO A 155 10.25 -26.03 13.93
N GLN A 156 9.19 -25.22 14.10
CA GLN A 156 8.03 -25.55 14.93
C GLN A 156 6.91 -26.35 14.22
N GLU A 157 7.04 -26.68 12.93
CA GLU A 157 5.99 -27.43 12.20
C GLU A 157 5.66 -28.78 12.83
N ARG A 158 6.67 -29.43 13.42
CA ARG A 158 6.55 -30.73 14.07
C ARG A 158 5.80 -30.68 15.41
N GLU A 159 5.78 -29.52 16.06
CA GLU A 159 5.10 -29.29 17.34
C GLU A 159 3.64 -28.84 17.17
N LEU A 160 3.33 -28.19 16.04
CA LEU A 160 2.00 -27.61 15.75
C LEU A 160 1.04 -28.58 15.04
N ASN A 161 1.54 -29.68 14.48
CA ASN A 161 0.74 -30.69 13.77
C ASN A 161 1.13 -32.12 14.19
N PRO A 162 0.65 -32.61 15.36
CA PRO A 162 0.83 -34.01 15.78
C PRO A 162 0.15 -35.00 14.83
#